data_AF-A0A544TQ24-F1
#
_entry.id   AF-A0A544TQ24-F1
#
_cell.length_a   1.000
_cell.length_b   1.000
_cell.length_c   1.000
_cell.angle_alpha   90.00
_cell.angle_beta   90.00
_cell.angle_gamma   90.00
#
_symmetry.space_group_name_H-M   'P 1'
#
loop_
_entity.id
_entity.type
_entity.pdbx_description
1 polymer ?
#
loop_
_entity_poly.entity_id
_entity_poly.type
_entity_poly.pdbx_seq_one_letter_code
_entity_poly.pdbx_strand_id
1 'polypeptide(L)'
;MKNSYGFSWPESIVSLTVIFLIATTLLPLLSNMTIQLEEKKRKYHSSIVIHEAIKMYLIDNTQRGTMQIEKLEYSFAIDSEQICVHYEGMREEKSNCLTISYVSD
;
A
#
# COMPACT_ATOMS: atom_id res chain seq x y z
N MET A 1 -60.14 -3.01 17.66
CA MET A 1 -58.84 -3.67 17.37
C MET A 1 -58.34 -3.14 16.04
N LYS A 2 -57.39 -2.21 16.06
CA LYS A 2 -56.86 -1.62 14.82
C LYS A 2 -55.64 -2.42 14.38
N ASN A 3 -55.82 -3.04 13.24
CA ASN A 3 -54.96 -3.95 12.56
C ASN A 3 -53.85 -3.15 11.84
N SER A 4 -52.67 -3.05 12.45
CA SER A 4 -51.53 -2.30 11.91
C SER A 4 -50.69 -3.19 11.00
N TYR A 5 -51.08 -3.30 9.72
CA TYR A 5 -50.29 -3.91 8.65
C TYR A 5 -49.18 -2.95 8.17
N GLY A 6 -48.33 -2.49 9.08
CA GLY A 6 -47.20 -1.61 8.79
C GLY A 6 -46.10 -1.74 9.84
N PHE A 7 -44.86 -1.51 9.43
CA PHE A 7 -43.69 -1.55 10.33
C PHE A 7 -43.95 -0.71 11.59
N SER A 8 -43.77 -1.31 12.76
CA SER A 8 -43.96 -0.58 14.02
C SER A 8 -42.78 0.37 14.23
N TRP A 9 -43.02 1.53 14.87
CA TRP A 9 -41.96 2.51 15.18
C TRP A 9 -40.73 1.88 15.88
N PRO A 10 -40.90 1.01 16.89
CA PRO A 10 -39.77 0.31 17.51
C PRO A 10 -38.97 -0.57 16.54
N GLU A 11 -39.66 -1.26 15.64
CA GLU A 11 -39.04 -2.16 14.65
C GLU A 11 -38.20 -1.39 13.62
N SER A 12 -38.69 -0.21 13.20
CA SER A 12 -37.92 0.69 12.32
C SER A 12 -36.66 1.23 13.00
N ILE A 13 -36.72 1.58 14.29
CA ILE A 13 -35.56 2.06 15.06
C ILE A 13 -34.51 0.96 15.19
N VAL A 14 -34.92 -0.26 15.51
CA VAL A 14 -34.01 -1.41 15.59
C VAL A 14 -33.35 -1.68 14.23
N SER A 15 -34.15 -1.71 13.16
CA SER A 15 -33.65 -1.92 11.80
C SER A 15 -32.62 -0.86 11.39
N LEU A 16 -32.91 0.42 11.66
CA LEU A 16 -32.00 1.53 11.40
C LEU A 16 -30.70 1.38 12.21
N THR A 17 -30.80 1.01 13.49
CA THR A 17 -29.65 0.81 14.37
C THR A 17 -28.73 -0.29 13.84
N VAL A 18 -29.29 -1.41 13.39
CA VAL A 18 -28.51 -2.50 12.79
C VAL A 18 -27.81 -2.03 11.51
N ILE A 19 -28.49 -1.27 10.65
CA ILE A 19 -27.88 -0.69 9.43
C ILE A 19 -26.72 0.23 9.80
N PHE A 20 -26.89 1.09 10.82
CA PHE A 20 -25.83 1.98 11.28
C PHE A 20 -24.63 1.20 11.84
N LEU A 21 -24.85 0.14 12.62
CA LEU A 21 -23.76 -0.70 13.13
C LEU A 21 -22.99 -1.39 12.01
N ILE A 22 -23.70 -1.90 10.99
CA ILE A 22 -23.05 -2.50 9.82
C ILE A 22 -22.27 -1.44 9.04
N ALA A 23 -22.87 -0.29 8.74
CA ALA A 23 -22.20 0.76 7.98
C ALA A 23 -20.95 1.29 8.69
N THR A 24 -21.05 1.55 10.00
CA THR A 24 -19.94 2.07 10.81
C THR A 24 -18.80 1.06 10.99
N THR A 25 -19.04 -0.24 10.81
CA THR A 25 -18.00 -1.27 10.83
C THR A 25 -17.41 -1.52 9.44
N LEU A 26 -18.23 -1.48 8.38
CA LEU A 26 -17.77 -1.70 7.01
C LEU A 26 -16.88 -0.56 6.50
N LEU A 27 -17.23 0.69 6.81
CA LEU A 27 -16.46 1.86 6.38
C LEU A 27 -14.99 1.85 6.85
N PRO A 28 -14.66 1.67 8.14
CA PRO A 28 -13.27 1.62 8.59
C PRO A 28 -12.54 0.38 8.06
N LEU A 29 -13.25 -0.75 7.86
CA LEU A 29 -12.66 -1.94 7.27
C LEU A 29 -12.21 -1.69 5.83
N LEU A 30 -13.07 -1.11 5.01
CA LEU A 30 -12.76 -0.76 3.62
C LEU A 30 -11.60 0.25 3.55
N SER A 31 -11.61 1.26 4.42
CA SER A 31 -10.52 2.24 4.51
C SER A 31 -9.18 1.59 4.88
N ASN A 32 -9.17 0.61 5.79
CA ASN A 32 -7.93 -0.10 6.13
C ASN A 32 -7.43 -0.97 4.96
N MET A 33 -8.35 -1.60 4.22
CA MET A 33 -8.00 -2.40 3.05
C MET A 33 -7.39 -1.55 1.93
N THR A 34 -7.94 -0.36 1.65
CA THR A 34 -7.38 0.52 0.61
C THR A 34 -5.97 0.97 0.96
N ILE A 35 -5.72 1.35 2.22
CA ILE A 35 -4.38 1.71 2.69
C ILE A 35 -3.40 0.56 2.50
N GLN A 36 -3.78 -0.66 2.89
CA GLN A 36 -2.91 -1.84 2.72
C GLN A 36 -2.62 -2.18 1.25
N LEU A 37 -3.60 -1.99 0.36
CA LEU A 37 -3.41 -2.20 -1.07
C LEU A 37 -2.42 -1.19 -1.65
N GLU A 38 -2.55 0.08 -1.28
CA GLU A 38 -1.60 1.12 -1.70
C GLU A 38 -0.19 0.87 -1.17
N GLU A 39 -0.05 0.44 0.09
CA GLU A 39 1.26 0.07 0.65
C GLU A 39 1.90 -1.11 -0.11
N LYS A 40 1.11 -2.16 -0.41
CA LYS A 40 1.59 -3.29 -1.21
C LYS A 40 1.99 -2.87 -2.62
N LYS A 41 1.22 -1.96 -3.23
CA LYS A 41 1.53 -1.40 -4.55
C LYS A 41 2.86 -0.64 -4.55
N ARG A 42 3.08 0.25 -3.59
CA ARG A 42 4.35 0.99 -3.45
C ARG A 42 5.53 0.06 -3.18
N LYS A 43 5.34 -0.97 -2.34
CA LYS A 43 6.36 -2.00 -2.12
C LYS A 43 6.71 -2.73 -3.41
N TYR A 44 5.71 -3.09 -4.22
CA TYR A 44 5.95 -3.70 -5.54
C TYR A 44 6.73 -2.77 -6.48
N HIS A 45 6.38 -1.48 -6.53
CA HIS A 45 7.15 -0.49 -7.30
C HIS A 45 8.60 -0.36 -6.83
N SER A 46 8.85 -0.39 -5.52
CA SER A 46 10.22 -0.39 -5.00
C SER A 46 11.04 -1.58 -5.54
N SER A 47 10.43 -2.76 -5.69
CA SER A 47 11.09 -3.92 -6.27
C SER A 47 11.39 -3.75 -7.77
N ILE A 48 10.51 -3.06 -8.51
CA ILE A 48 10.78 -2.69 -9.91
C ILE A 48 11.99 -1.75 -9.99
N VAL A 49 12.02 -0.73 -9.12
CA VAL A 49 13.13 0.22 -9.05
C VAL A 49 14.44 -0.48 -8.69
N ILE A 50 14.42 -1.42 -7.74
CA ILE A 50 15.60 -2.25 -7.42
C ILE A 50 16.10 -2.98 -8.66
N HIS A 51 15.21 -3.65 -9.39
CA HIS A 51 15.59 -4.41 -10.57
C HIS A 51 16.18 -3.51 -11.68
N GLU A 52 15.62 -2.32 -11.86
CA GLU A 52 16.12 -1.35 -12.83
C GLU A 52 17.45 -0.74 -12.41
N ALA A 53 17.60 -0.40 -11.12
CA ALA A 53 18.84 0.12 -10.56
C ALA A 53 19.99 -0.90 -10.64
N ILE A 54 19.72 -2.20 -10.45
CA ILE A 54 20.71 -3.26 -10.67
C ILE A 54 21.16 -3.27 -12.14
N LYS A 55 20.24 -3.14 -13.09
CA LYS A 55 20.60 -3.03 -14.52
C LYS A 55 21.47 -1.80 -14.80
N MET A 56 21.10 -0.64 -14.27
CA MET A 56 21.88 0.59 -14.40
C MET A 56 23.28 0.48 -13.78
N TYR A 57 23.40 -0.24 -12.66
CA TYR A 57 24.69 -0.51 -12.03
C TYR A 57 25.58 -1.41 -12.91
N LEU A 58 25.01 -2.46 -13.51
CA LEU A 58 25.77 -3.38 -14.37
C LEU A 58 26.20 -2.75 -15.69
N ILE A 59 25.42 -1.82 -16.25
CA ILE A 59 25.68 -1.21 -17.56
C ILE A 59 26.51 0.07 -17.42
N ASP A 60 26.09 0.98 -16.53
CA ASP A 60 26.62 2.35 -16.45
C ASP A 60 27.40 2.61 -15.14
N ASN A 61 27.55 1.60 -14.27
CA ASN A 61 28.12 1.74 -12.92
C ASN A 61 27.41 2.82 -12.07
N THR A 62 26.13 3.05 -12.34
CA THR A 62 25.31 4.04 -11.62
C THR A 62 24.91 3.45 -10.27
N GLN A 63 25.40 4.05 -9.19
CA GLN A 63 25.14 3.59 -7.82
C GLN A 63 23.98 4.34 -7.15
N ARG A 64 23.58 5.50 -7.66
CA ARG A 64 22.49 6.31 -7.10
C ARG A 64 21.67 6.93 -8.19
N GLY A 65 20.38 7.08 -7.95
CA GLY A 65 19.49 7.74 -8.87
C GLY A 65 18.08 7.84 -8.31
N THR A 66 17.20 8.41 -9.12
CA THR A 66 15.79 8.59 -8.79
C THR A 66 14.95 8.07 -9.94
N MET A 67 13.85 7.40 -9.62
CA MET A 67 12.88 6.93 -10.61
C MET A 67 11.48 7.40 -10.20
N GLN A 68 10.76 8.00 -11.14
CA GLN A 68 9.38 8.43 -10.94
C GLN A 68 8.44 7.33 -11.43
N ILE A 69 7.61 6.81 -10.53
CA ILE A 69 6.56 5.84 -10.87
C ILE A 69 5.24 6.36 -10.31
N GLU A 70 4.26 6.59 -11.18
CA GLU A 70 2.93 7.08 -10.81
C GLU A 70 2.94 8.36 -9.95
N LYS A 71 3.83 9.31 -10.28
CA LYS A 71 4.03 10.60 -9.58
C LYS A 71 4.66 10.48 -8.17
N LEU A 72 5.11 9.30 -7.78
CA LEU A 72 5.92 9.09 -6.59
C LEU A 72 7.38 8.92 -7.00
N GLU A 73 8.25 9.65 -6.31
CA GLU A 73 9.69 9.54 -6.49
C GLU A 73 10.26 8.42 -5.62
N TYR A 74 11.04 7.55 -6.26
CA TYR A 74 11.78 6.49 -5.62
C TYR A 74 13.27 6.80 -5.77
N SER A 75 13.94 7.07 -4.66
CA SER A 75 15.39 7.29 -4.64
C SER A 75 16.09 5.99 -4.32
N PHE A 76 17.03 5.56 -5.15
CA PHE A 76 17.81 4.35 -4.90
C PHE A 76 19.27 4.67 -4.63
N ALA A 77 19.87 3.88 -3.75
CA ALA A 77 21.29 3.87 -3.49
C ALA A 77 21.79 2.42 -3.39
N ILE A 78 22.87 2.16 -4.09
CA ILE A 78 23.60 0.90 -4.09
C ILE A 78 24.88 1.14 -3.31
N ASP A 79 25.07 0.32 -2.29
CA ASP A 79 26.31 0.19 -1.54
C ASP A 79 26.99 -1.14 -1.93
N SER A 80 28.16 -1.44 -1.35
CA SER A 80 29.00 -2.57 -1.76
C SER A 80 28.29 -3.94 -1.80
N GLU A 81 27.26 -4.15 -0.97
CA GLU A 81 26.55 -5.44 -0.86
C GLU A 81 25.03 -5.30 -0.81
N GLN A 82 24.48 -4.09 -0.91
CA GLN A 82 23.05 -3.85 -0.71
C GLN A 82 22.52 -2.76 -1.63
N ILE A 83 21.30 -2.96 -2.10
CA ILE A 83 20.54 -1.94 -2.79
C ILE A 83 19.34 -1.54 -1.95
N CYS A 84 19.21 -0.25 -1.67
CA CYS A 84 18.10 0.33 -0.92
C CYS A 84 17.32 1.31 -1.80
N VAL A 85 15.99 1.21 -1.73
CA VAL A 85 15.06 2.16 -2.36
C VAL A 85 14.25 2.85 -1.29
N HIS A 86 14.32 4.17 -1.28
CA HIS A 86 13.59 5.07 -0.38
C HIS A 86 12.42 5.71 -1.13
N TYR A 87 11.27 5.74 -0.49
CA TYR A 87 10.04 6.31 -1.05
C TYR A 87 9.09 6.80 0.04
N GLU A 88 8.24 7.75 -0.32
CA GLU A 88 7.17 8.22 0.56
C GLU A 88 6.12 7.11 0.72
N GLY A 89 5.91 6.63 1.96
CA GLY A 89 4.83 5.71 2.29
C GLY A 89 3.51 6.45 2.56
N MET A 90 2.46 5.70 2.89
CA MET A 90 1.13 6.29 3.18
C MET A 90 1.06 7.02 4.53
N ARG A 91 1.94 6.67 5.47
CA ARG A 91 1.98 7.22 6.82
C ARG A 91 3.35 7.78 7.20
N GLU A 92 4.40 7.15 6.70
CA GLU A 92 5.79 7.45 7.01
C GLU A 92 6.65 7.11 5.80
N GLU A 93 7.86 7.67 5.73
CA GLU A 93 8.85 7.25 4.75
C GLU A 93 9.16 5.75 4.92
N LYS A 94 9.33 5.07 3.79
CA LYS A 94 9.65 3.65 3.75
C LYS A 94 10.92 3.44 2.95
N SER A 95 11.67 2.43 3.37
CA SER A 95 12.82 1.93 2.62
C SER A 95 12.68 0.43 2.41
N ASN A 96 13.02 -0.03 1.22
CA ASN A 96 13.13 -1.46 0.91
C ASN A 96 14.57 -1.75 0.48
N CYS A 97 15.25 -2.62 1.21
CA CYS A 97 16.64 -2.97 0.97
C CYS A 97 16.76 -4.47 0.65
N LEU A 98 17.58 -4.81 -0.34
CA LEU A 98 17.92 -6.19 -0.69
C LEU A 98 19.44 -6.34 -0.75
N THR A 99 19.95 -7.44 -0.19
CA THR A 99 21.35 -7.83 -0.31
C THR A 99 21.61 -8.39 -1.71
N ILE A 100 22.69 -7.92 -2.34
CA ILE A 100 23.12 -8.38 -3.66
C ILE A 100 23.94 -9.66 -3.43
N SER A 101 23.27 -10.80 -3.28
CA SER A 101 23.94 -12.10 -3.28
C SER A 101 24.29 -12.46 -4.71
N TYR A 102 25.57 -12.37 -5.07
CA TYR A 102 26.06 -12.93 -6.32
C TYR A 102 25.77 -14.44 -6.34
N VAL A 103 24.74 -14.86 -7.09
CA VAL A 103 24.61 -16.27 -7.48
C VAL A 103 25.75 -16.51 -8.46
N SER A 104 26.81 -17.12 -7.93
CA SER A 104 27.92 -17.65 -8.73
C SER A 104 27.41 -18.97 -9.29
N ASP A 105 26.95 -18.97 -10.55
CA ASP A 105 26.84 -20.20 -11.35
C ASP A 105 28.23 -20.62 -11.87
#